data_AF-A0A0A2JT44-F1
#
_entry.id   AF-A0A0A2JT44-F1
#
_cell.length_a   1.000
_cell.length_b   1.000
_cell.length_c   1.000
_cell.angle_alpha   90.00
_cell.angle_beta   90.00
_cell.angle_gamma   90.00
#
_symmetry.space_group_name_H-M   'P 1'
#
loop_
_entity.id
_entity.type
_entity.pdbx_description
1 polymer ?
#
loop_
_entity_poly.entity_id
_entity_poly.type
_entity_poly.pdbx_seq_one_letter_code
_entity_poly.pdbx_strand_id
1 'polypeptide(L)'
;MPSREPTIRPQGHSTPRHRESACDNDRELYLQICTPGPDGAIHWMIIEKLPRSDRCTRLHSTGYKGNRKLAIEHGKRFESRSVEHTHYLGKFHSSYSALIKREASKIPLQSCQLWACYLMLRLERKGLLEVGKFDHYWNSYEHNFDEHYGEGEDDDACPIHGHDDARRIHRHDDARPIHRHDDACPIHRHDDACPIHRR
;
A
#
# COMPACT_ATOMS: atom_id res chain seq x y z
N MET A 1 -57.10 -45.21 -44.85
CA MET A 1 -56.15 -44.93 -43.75
C MET A 1 -55.38 -43.66 -44.08
N PRO A 2 -55.84 -42.47 -43.64
CA PRO A 2 -55.15 -41.22 -43.94
C PRO A 2 -54.24 -40.72 -42.80
N SER A 3 -53.15 -40.08 -43.22
CA SER A 3 -52.28 -39.06 -42.60
C SER A 3 -51.89 -39.13 -41.12
N ARG A 4 -50.59 -39.36 -40.89
CA ARG A 4 -49.88 -38.91 -39.68
C ARG A 4 -49.40 -37.48 -39.91
N GLU A 5 -49.93 -36.53 -39.13
CA GLU A 5 -49.34 -35.19 -39.00
C GLU A 5 -48.05 -35.24 -38.16
N PRO A 6 -47.02 -34.45 -38.50
CA PRO A 6 -45.86 -34.29 -37.64
C PRO A 6 -46.13 -33.22 -36.58
N THR A 7 -46.02 -33.62 -35.31
CA THR A 7 -46.09 -32.73 -34.15
C THR A 7 -44.91 -31.75 -34.14
N ILE A 8 -45.19 -30.46 -34.34
CA ILE A 8 -44.23 -29.36 -34.17
C ILE A 8 -43.98 -29.17 -32.67
N ARG A 9 -42.74 -29.42 -32.22
CA ARG A 9 -42.30 -29.03 -30.87
C ARG A 9 -42.01 -27.52 -30.86
N PRO A 10 -42.49 -26.75 -29.88
CA PRO A 10 -42.12 -25.34 -29.77
C PRO A 10 -40.64 -25.23 -29.40
N GLN A 11 -39.87 -24.54 -30.25
CA GLN A 11 -38.52 -24.11 -29.93
C GLN A 11 -38.61 -23.12 -28.77
N GLY A 12 -38.00 -23.47 -27.63
CA GLY A 12 -37.84 -22.57 -26.50
C GLY A 12 -37.02 -21.35 -26.95
N HIS A 13 -37.67 -20.19 -27.02
CA HIS A 13 -37.01 -18.92 -27.14
C HIS A 13 -36.10 -18.74 -25.92
N SER A 14 -34.80 -18.95 -26.14
CA SER A 14 -33.78 -18.56 -25.18
C SER A 14 -33.75 -17.04 -25.16
N THR A 15 -34.33 -16.47 -24.12
CA THR A 15 -34.16 -15.05 -23.79
C THR A 15 -32.67 -14.75 -23.70
N PRO A 16 -32.20 -13.61 -24.22
CA PRO A 16 -30.81 -13.21 -24.05
C PRO A 16 -30.59 -13.09 -22.54
N ARG A 17 -29.74 -13.96 -21.97
CA ARG A 17 -29.16 -13.68 -20.66
C ARG A 17 -28.47 -12.35 -20.83
N HIS A 18 -29.03 -11.32 -20.21
CA HIS A 18 -28.29 -10.11 -19.88
C HIS A 18 -26.96 -10.61 -19.32
N ARG A 19 -25.89 -10.42 -20.08
CA ARG A 19 -24.54 -10.38 -19.51
C ARG A 19 -24.59 -9.22 -18.54
N GLU A 20 -24.96 -9.49 -17.30
CA GLU A 20 -24.58 -8.64 -16.20
C GLU A 20 -23.06 -8.47 -16.34
N SER A 21 -22.69 -7.22 -16.60
CA SER A 21 -21.34 -6.83 -16.89
C SER A 21 -20.41 -7.39 -15.82
N ALA A 22 -19.39 -8.14 -16.23
CA ALA A 22 -18.27 -8.55 -15.39
C ALA A 22 -17.39 -7.32 -15.05
N CYS A 23 -17.98 -6.34 -14.36
CA CYS A 23 -17.46 -5.02 -14.06
C CYS A 23 -18.23 -4.59 -12.79
N ASP A 24 -17.72 -4.79 -11.58
CA ASP A 24 -16.64 -3.99 -10.99
C ASP A 24 -16.22 -4.72 -9.70
N ASN A 25 -15.41 -5.78 -9.83
CA ASN A 25 -14.88 -6.53 -8.68
C ASN A 25 -13.66 -5.85 -8.05
N ASP A 26 -13.36 -4.64 -8.49
CA ASP A 26 -12.26 -3.88 -7.96
C ASP A 26 -12.67 -3.16 -6.68
N ARG A 27 -11.66 -2.85 -5.88
CA ARG A 27 -11.77 -2.16 -4.59
C ARG A 27 -10.85 -0.96 -4.60
N GLU A 28 -11.20 0.00 -3.76
CA GLU A 28 -10.48 1.24 -3.57
C GLU A 28 -9.76 1.19 -2.21
N LEU A 29 -8.54 1.71 -2.19
CA LEU A 29 -7.73 1.88 -0.99
C LEU A 29 -7.65 3.39 -0.65
N TYR A 30 -7.83 3.73 0.62
CA TYR A 30 -7.72 5.09 1.12
C TYR A 30 -6.87 5.16 2.38
N LEU A 31 -6.25 6.31 2.63
CA LEU A 31 -5.74 6.72 3.93
C LEU A 31 -6.77 7.66 4.56
N GLN A 32 -7.28 7.30 5.74
CA GLN A 32 -8.08 8.19 6.57
C GLN A 32 -7.26 8.69 7.76
N ILE A 33 -7.23 10.01 7.92
CA ILE A 33 -6.58 10.71 9.04
C ILE A 33 -7.70 11.28 9.91
N CYS A 34 -7.71 10.86 11.17
CA CYS A 34 -8.69 11.32 12.14
C CYS A 34 -8.30 12.67 12.73
N THR A 35 -9.31 13.40 13.22
CA THR A 35 -9.12 14.58 14.07
C THR A 35 -8.25 14.21 15.28
N PRO A 36 -7.29 15.08 15.68
CA PRO A 36 -6.45 14.83 16.84
C PRO A 36 -7.26 14.54 18.10
N GLY A 37 -6.77 13.59 18.90
CA GLY A 37 -7.31 13.30 20.23
C GLY A 37 -7.06 14.44 21.23
N PRO A 38 -7.61 14.33 22.46
CA PRO A 38 -7.37 15.31 23.52
C PRO A 38 -5.88 15.48 23.89
N ASP A 39 -5.07 14.46 23.63
CA ASP A 39 -3.61 14.43 23.82
C ASP A 39 -2.84 14.91 22.57
N GLY A 40 -3.54 15.37 21.53
CA GLY A 40 -2.96 15.75 20.25
C GLY A 40 -2.57 14.57 19.36
N ALA A 41 -2.82 13.32 19.79
CA ALA A 41 -2.45 12.15 18.99
C ALA A 41 -3.32 12.06 17.72
N ILE A 42 -2.66 11.93 16.57
CA ILE A 42 -3.32 11.80 15.27
C ILE A 42 -3.46 10.30 14.95
N HIS A 43 -4.67 9.87 14.61
CA HIS A 43 -4.96 8.47 14.31
C HIS A 43 -5.08 8.20 12.81
N TRP A 44 -4.27 7.31 12.26
CA TRP A 44 -4.25 6.94 10.84
C TRP A 44 -4.84 5.55 10.60
N MET A 45 -5.56 5.40 9.49
CA MET A 45 -6.20 4.16 9.10
C MET A 45 -6.11 3.93 7.59
N ILE A 46 -5.77 2.71 7.18
CA ILE A 46 -5.88 2.27 5.79
C ILE A 46 -7.26 1.65 5.60
N ILE A 47 -7.97 2.09 4.56
CA ILE A 47 -9.36 1.72 4.32
C ILE A 47 -9.48 0.99 3.00
N GLU A 48 -10.06 -0.20 3.05
CA GLU A 48 -10.50 -0.96 1.89
C GLU A 48 -12.01 -0.78 1.70
N LYS A 49 -12.43 -0.38 0.50
CA LYS A 49 -13.84 -0.06 0.21
C LYS A 49 -14.22 -0.54 -1.19
N LEU A 50 -15.45 -1.03 -1.36
CA LEU A 50 -16.03 -1.24 -2.69
C LEU A 50 -16.48 0.09 -3.29
N PRO A 51 -16.27 0.34 -4.59
CA PRO A 51 -16.79 1.53 -5.24
C PRO A 51 -18.27 1.73 -4.91
N ARG A 52 -18.63 2.96 -4.53
CA ARG A 52 -20.02 3.37 -4.16
C ARG A 52 -20.61 2.74 -2.89
N SER A 53 -19.89 1.87 -2.17
CA SER A 53 -20.33 1.35 -0.88
C SER A 53 -20.24 2.43 0.21
N ASP A 54 -21.19 2.47 1.15
CA ASP A 54 -21.06 3.26 2.39
C ASP A 54 -20.27 2.50 3.47
N ARG A 55 -19.98 1.21 3.24
CA ARG A 55 -19.24 0.32 4.14
C ARG A 55 -17.83 0.03 3.65
N CYS A 56 -16.93 -0.11 4.61
CA CYS A 56 -15.51 -0.36 4.40
C CYS A 56 -14.95 -1.36 5.42
N THR A 57 -13.73 -1.83 5.14
CA THR A 57 -12.86 -2.46 6.14
C THR A 57 -11.77 -1.47 6.53
N ARG A 58 -11.59 -1.26 7.84
CA ARG A 58 -10.51 -0.40 8.37
C ARG A 58 -9.37 -1.27 8.86
N LEU A 59 -8.14 -0.93 8.51
CA LEU A 59 -6.93 -1.56 8.99
C LEU A 59 -6.09 -0.48 9.69
N HIS A 60 -5.73 -0.72 10.94
CA HIS A 60 -4.90 0.21 11.70
C HIS A 60 -4.19 -0.47 12.87
N SER A 61 -3.05 0.10 13.26
CA SER A 61 -2.46 -0.15 14.59
C SER A 61 -3.23 0.67 15.63
N THR A 62 -3.60 0.06 16.74
CA THR A 62 -4.38 0.65 17.83
C THR A 62 -3.67 0.45 19.17
N GLY A 63 -4.16 1.07 20.23
CA GLY A 63 -3.53 1.00 21.56
C GLY A 63 -2.41 2.03 21.73
N TYR A 64 -1.58 1.83 22.74
CA TYR A 64 -0.47 2.71 23.10
C TYR A 64 0.85 1.92 23.11
N LYS A 65 1.97 2.63 23.28
CA LYS A 65 3.31 2.01 23.31
C LYS A 65 3.39 0.87 24.34
N GLY A 66 3.79 -0.31 23.90
CA GLY A 66 3.85 -1.54 24.70
C GLY A 66 2.55 -2.38 24.76
N ASN A 67 1.44 -1.88 24.19
CA ASN A 67 0.19 -2.64 24.06
C ASN A 67 -0.48 -2.36 22.70
N ARG A 68 0.32 -2.23 21.66
CA ARG A 68 -0.16 -2.00 20.30
C ARG A 68 -0.88 -3.27 19.79
N LYS A 69 -1.94 -3.08 19.00
CA LYS A 69 -2.75 -4.17 18.40
C LYS A 69 -3.13 -3.83 16.96
N LEU A 70 -2.99 -4.80 16.05
CA LEU A 70 -3.60 -4.69 14.73
C LEU A 70 -5.11 -4.89 14.85
N ALA A 71 -5.88 -3.90 14.44
CA ALA A 71 -7.32 -4.03 14.28
C ALA A 71 -7.68 -4.02 12.79
N ILE A 72 -8.40 -5.06 12.37
CA ILE A 72 -9.01 -5.18 11.04
C ILE A 72 -10.52 -5.20 11.27
N GLU A 73 -11.15 -4.07 11.02
CA GLU A 73 -12.55 -3.84 11.36
C GLU A 73 -13.45 -3.87 10.12
N HIS A 74 -14.31 -4.87 10.01
CA HIS A 74 -15.22 -5.02 8.86
C HIS A 74 -16.55 -4.27 9.03
N GLY A 75 -17.16 -3.89 7.90
CA GLY A 75 -18.53 -3.34 7.87
C GLY A 75 -18.69 -1.96 8.51
N LYS A 76 -17.58 -1.27 8.77
CA LYS A 76 -17.60 0.08 9.35
C LYS A 76 -18.09 1.08 8.30
N ARG A 77 -18.76 2.13 8.76
CA ARG A 77 -19.12 3.25 7.89
C ARG A 77 -17.85 3.91 7.36
N PHE A 78 -17.81 4.18 6.06
CA PHE A 78 -16.69 4.88 5.43
C PHE A 78 -16.59 6.31 5.96
N GLU A 79 -17.71 7.03 5.95
CA GLU A 79 -17.82 8.37 6.53
C GLU A 79 -17.97 8.29 8.05
N SER A 80 -17.17 9.08 8.76
CA SER A 80 -17.20 9.18 10.22
C SER A 80 -16.89 10.60 10.66
N ARG A 81 -17.59 11.09 11.70
CA ARG A 81 -17.34 12.41 12.29
C ARG A 81 -15.93 12.58 12.85
N SER A 82 -15.25 11.48 13.12
CA SER A 82 -13.88 11.46 13.63
C SER A 82 -12.82 11.58 12.54
N VAL A 83 -13.20 11.47 11.26
CA VAL A 83 -12.27 11.53 10.12
C VAL A 83 -12.20 12.96 9.65
N GLU A 84 -10.99 13.51 9.61
CA GLU A 84 -10.72 14.88 9.16
C GLU A 84 -10.32 14.90 7.67
N HIS A 85 -9.46 13.96 7.26
CA HIS A 85 -9.03 13.84 5.88
C HIS A 85 -9.17 12.41 5.36
N THR A 86 -9.57 12.31 4.10
CA THR A 86 -9.63 11.05 3.35
C THR A 86 -8.86 11.22 2.06
N HIS A 87 -7.80 10.43 1.90
CA HIS A 87 -6.95 10.46 0.73
C HIS A 87 -7.06 9.17 -0.06
N TYR A 88 -7.28 9.27 -1.36
CA TYR A 88 -7.29 8.11 -2.25
C TYR A 88 -5.86 7.62 -2.50
N LEU A 89 -5.64 6.31 -2.32
CA LEU A 89 -4.33 5.69 -2.53
C LEU A 89 -4.27 4.92 -3.85
N GLY A 90 -5.35 4.22 -4.22
CA GLY A 90 -5.39 3.44 -5.46
C GLY A 90 -6.58 2.50 -5.58
N LYS A 91 -6.63 1.78 -6.70
CA LYS A 91 -7.64 0.76 -7.02
C LYS A 91 -6.95 -0.59 -7.25
N PHE A 92 -7.54 -1.67 -6.77
CA PHE A 92 -6.99 -3.03 -6.89
C PHE A 92 -8.11 -4.06 -7.07
N HIS A 93 -7.82 -5.19 -7.71
CA HIS A 93 -8.80 -6.26 -7.88
C HIS A 93 -9.11 -6.95 -6.54
N SER A 94 -10.39 -7.24 -6.24
CA SER A 94 -10.81 -7.80 -4.93
C SER A 94 -10.10 -9.08 -4.50
N SER A 95 -9.55 -9.87 -5.44
CA SER A 95 -8.73 -11.05 -5.13
C SER A 95 -7.50 -10.72 -4.25
N TYR A 96 -7.02 -9.48 -4.26
CA TYR A 96 -5.89 -9.04 -3.45
C TYR A 96 -6.26 -8.61 -2.02
N SER A 97 -7.55 -8.60 -1.63
CA SER A 97 -7.98 -8.22 -0.28
C SER A 97 -7.28 -9.05 0.82
N ALA A 98 -7.17 -10.36 0.60
CA ALA A 98 -6.49 -11.26 1.54
C ALA A 98 -4.97 -11.00 1.60
N LEU A 99 -4.35 -10.67 0.46
CA LEU A 99 -2.93 -10.30 0.41
C LEU A 99 -2.68 -9.02 1.20
N ILE A 100 -3.48 -7.97 1.01
CA ILE A 100 -3.33 -6.70 1.75
C ILE A 100 -3.40 -6.93 3.26
N LYS A 101 -4.37 -7.73 3.73
CA LYS A 101 -4.50 -8.07 5.17
C LYS A 101 -3.32 -8.87 5.68
N ARG A 102 -2.78 -9.77 4.87
CA ARG A 102 -1.56 -10.53 5.20
C ARG A 102 -0.35 -9.61 5.29
N GLU A 103 -0.15 -8.71 4.34
CA GLU A 103 0.94 -7.73 4.38
C GLU A 103 0.79 -6.79 5.59
N ALA A 104 -0.43 -6.36 5.91
CA ALA A 104 -0.75 -5.60 7.11
C ALA A 104 -0.33 -6.30 8.40
N SER A 105 -0.52 -7.64 8.47
CA SER A 105 -0.13 -8.45 9.63
C SER A 105 1.37 -8.69 9.78
N LYS A 106 2.15 -8.50 8.70
CA LYS A 106 3.62 -8.61 8.74
C LYS A 106 4.29 -7.35 9.29
N ILE A 107 3.54 -6.24 9.38
CA ILE A 107 4.08 -4.96 9.81
C ILE A 107 4.12 -4.92 11.34
N PRO A 108 5.19 -4.40 11.92
CA PRO A 108 5.38 -4.34 13.36
C PRO A 108 4.35 -3.41 13.96
N LEU A 109 3.84 -3.77 15.13
CA LEU A 109 2.88 -2.92 15.81
C LEU A 109 3.61 -1.74 16.45
N GLN A 110 3.49 -0.60 15.78
CA GLN A 110 4.07 0.69 16.13
C GLN A 110 2.97 1.77 16.10
N SER A 111 3.35 3.05 16.11
CA SER A 111 2.41 4.15 15.92
C SER A 111 1.57 3.94 14.65
N CYS A 112 0.30 4.35 14.67
CA CYS A 112 -0.60 4.14 13.53
C CYS A 112 -0.12 4.86 12.26
N GLN A 113 0.59 5.97 12.40
CA GLN A 113 1.21 6.70 11.29
C GLN A 113 2.32 5.87 10.64
N LEU A 114 3.32 5.44 11.42
CA LEU A 114 4.43 4.63 10.92
C LEU A 114 3.92 3.31 10.33
N TRP A 115 3.00 2.64 11.03
CA TRP A 115 2.39 1.40 10.56
C TRP A 115 1.69 1.57 9.21
N ALA A 116 0.93 2.66 9.02
CA ALA A 116 0.25 2.94 7.77
C ALA A 116 1.23 3.26 6.64
N CYS A 117 2.29 4.04 6.91
CA CYS A 117 3.37 4.29 5.94
C CYS A 117 4.02 2.98 5.48
N TYR A 118 4.37 2.10 6.41
CA TYR A 118 4.96 0.82 6.05
C TYR A 118 4.02 -0.10 5.29
N LEU A 119 2.70 -0.01 5.52
CA LEU A 119 1.75 -0.72 4.68
C LEU A 119 1.77 -0.17 3.26
N MET A 120 1.80 1.15 3.08
CA MET A 120 1.92 1.75 1.75
C MET A 120 3.20 1.29 1.04
N LEU A 121 4.36 1.32 1.71
CA LEU A 121 5.63 0.87 1.15
C LEU A 121 5.57 -0.59 0.68
N ARG A 122 5.01 -1.49 1.50
CA ARG A 122 4.87 -2.92 1.13
C ARG A 122 3.92 -3.10 -0.06
N LEU A 123 2.83 -2.35 -0.11
CA LEU A 123 1.88 -2.44 -1.23
C LEU A 123 2.47 -1.88 -2.53
N GLU A 124 3.30 -0.83 -2.46
CA GLU A 124 4.07 -0.34 -3.62
C GLU A 124 5.06 -1.38 -4.13
N ARG A 125 5.85 -2.00 -3.25
CA ARG A 125 6.81 -3.06 -3.63
C ARG A 125 6.12 -4.27 -4.29
N LYS A 126 4.87 -4.56 -3.91
CA LYS A 126 4.04 -5.62 -4.53
C LYS A 126 3.26 -5.16 -5.77
N GLY A 127 3.41 -3.91 -6.22
CA GLY A 127 2.71 -3.36 -7.38
C GLY A 127 1.20 -3.18 -7.19
N LEU A 128 0.73 -3.10 -5.94
CA LEU A 128 -0.69 -2.87 -5.59
C LEU A 128 -1.01 -1.38 -5.41
N LEU A 129 0.01 -0.55 -5.22
CA LEU A 129 -0.09 0.90 -5.23
C LEU A 129 0.91 1.48 -6.22
N GLU A 130 0.60 2.68 -6.74
CA GLU A 130 1.54 3.49 -7.48
C GLU A 130 2.72 3.88 -6.58
N VAL A 131 3.95 3.80 -7.10
CA VAL A 131 5.16 4.15 -6.38
C VAL A 131 5.11 5.62 -5.93
N GLY A 132 5.51 5.88 -4.69
CA GLY A 132 5.68 7.24 -4.14
C GLY A 132 4.56 7.70 -3.21
N LYS A 133 3.53 6.89 -2.90
CA LYS A 133 2.59 7.20 -1.80
C LYS A 133 3.30 7.16 -0.46
N PHE A 134 4.14 6.15 -0.22
CA PHE A 134 5.00 6.07 0.96
C PHE A 134 5.81 7.34 1.13
N ASP A 135 6.64 7.71 0.15
CA ASP A 135 7.47 8.91 0.21
C ASP A 135 6.63 10.17 0.44
N HIS A 136 5.47 10.29 -0.22
CA HIS A 136 4.58 11.43 -0.02
C HIS A 136 4.12 11.57 1.42
N TYR A 137 3.52 10.52 2.02
CA TYR A 137 2.97 10.61 3.38
C TYR A 137 4.05 10.54 4.46
N TRP A 138 5.17 9.87 4.18
CA TRP A 138 6.34 9.86 5.04
C TRP A 138 6.89 11.27 5.25
N ASN A 139 6.99 12.06 4.18
CA ASN A 139 7.57 13.41 4.22
C ASN A 139 6.56 14.52 4.50
N SER A 140 5.25 14.27 4.38
CA SER A 140 4.21 15.31 4.57
C SER A 140 3.77 15.48 6.02
N TYR A 141 4.18 14.60 6.93
CA TYR A 141 3.73 14.60 8.32
C TYR A 141 4.88 14.34 9.29
N GLU A 142 4.78 14.93 10.47
CA GLU A 142 5.68 14.59 11.58
C GLU A 142 5.30 13.22 12.14
N HIS A 143 6.30 12.35 12.29
CA HIS A 143 6.15 11.00 12.82
C HIS A 143 6.86 10.90 14.16
N ASN A 144 6.21 10.25 15.13
CA ASN A 144 6.89 9.85 16.35
C ASN A 144 7.76 8.62 16.06
N PHE A 145 9.09 8.76 16.25
CA PHE A 145 10.08 7.71 15.99
C PHE A 145 10.41 6.82 17.21
N ASP A 146 9.77 7.02 18.36
CA ASP A 146 10.02 6.24 19.59
C ASP A 146 9.68 4.75 19.46
N GLU A 147 8.92 4.37 18.42
CA GLU A 147 8.56 3.00 18.04
C GLU A 147 8.94 2.70 16.59
N HIS A 148 9.95 3.38 16.04
CA HIS A 148 10.36 3.18 14.66
C HIS A 148 11.29 1.98 14.50
N TYR A 149 10.76 0.91 13.90
CA TYR A 149 11.51 -0.33 13.69
C TYR A 149 12.17 -0.42 12.29
N GLY A 150 12.15 0.65 11.50
CA GLY A 150 12.73 0.69 10.16
C GLY A 150 11.91 -0.05 9.09
N GLU A 151 12.39 0.02 7.84
CA GLU A 151 11.65 -0.49 6.66
C GLU A 151 11.67 -2.01 6.51
N GLY A 152 12.62 -2.68 7.18
CA GLY A 152 12.95 -4.07 6.92
C GLY A 152 13.74 -4.27 5.63
N GLU A 153 14.64 -5.25 5.62
CA GLU A 153 15.57 -5.46 4.50
C GLU A 153 14.94 -6.22 3.32
N ASP A 154 13.82 -6.95 3.51
CA ASP A 154 13.25 -7.80 2.46
C ASP A 154 11.71 -7.74 2.30
N ASP A 155 11.27 -8.08 1.09
CA ASP A 155 9.85 -8.20 0.70
C ASP A 155 9.08 -9.31 1.43
N ASP A 156 9.79 -10.31 1.95
CA ASP A 156 9.22 -11.46 2.66
C ASP A 156 9.71 -11.60 4.10
N ALA A 157 10.79 -10.92 4.48
CA ALA A 157 11.30 -10.87 5.84
C ALA A 157 11.41 -9.42 6.30
N CYS A 158 10.82 -9.14 7.45
CA CYS A 158 11.11 -7.94 8.18
C CYS A 158 11.95 -8.43 9.38
N PRO A 159 13.30 -8.53 9.28
CA PRO A 159 14.14 -9.28 10.23
C PRO A 159 14.17 -8.70 11.65
N ILE A 160 13.61 -7.50 11.82
CA ILE A 160 13.50 -6.80 13.11
C ILE A 160 12.30 -7.34 13.93
N HIS A 161 11.51 -8.29 13.38
CA HIS A 161 10.19 -8.69 13.89
C HIS A 161 10.05 -10.11 14.44
N GLY A 162 11.12 -10.66 15.05
CA GLY A 162 10.94 -11.86 15.87
C GLY A 162 12.22 -12.54 16.33
N HIS A 163 12.85 -12.02 17.38
CA HIS A 163 13.18 -12.78 18.60
C HIS A 163 13.68 -11.76 19.64
N ASP A 164 13.44 -12.03 20.93
CA ASP A 164 13.99 -11.28 22.06
C ASP A 164 15.44 -10.80 21.81
N ASP A 165 15.61 -9.51 21.53
CA ASP A 165 16.77 -8.73 21.98
C ASP A 165 16.60 -7.26 21.55
N ALA A 166 16.05 -6.48 22.46
CA ALA A 166 16.19 -5.04 22.43
C ALA A 166 17.68 -4.67 22.53
N ARG A 167 18.35 -4.49 21.39
CA ARG A 167 19.56 -3.65 21.29
C ARG A 167 19.93 -3.32 19.85
N ARG A 168 19.93 -2.00 19.61
CA ARG A 168 20.90 -1.26 18.76
C ARG A 168 20.56 -1.12 17.28
N ILE A 169 19.89 -0.01 16.94
CA ILE A 169 20.33 0.86 15.82
C ILE A 169 19.75 2.28 16.00
N HIS A 170 20.39 3.05 16.89
CA HIS A 170 20.49 4.49 16.68
C HIS A 170 21.80 4.74 15.92
N ARG A 171 21.70 5.15 14.66
CA ARG A 171 22.61 6.13 14.05
C ARG A 171 21.81 6.95 13.03
N HIS A 172 21.27 8.06 13.51
CA HIS A 172 21.34 9.30 12.74
C HIS A 172 22.76 9.80 12.94
N ASP A 173 23.55 9.92 11.88
CA ASP A 173 24.62 10.91 11.85
C ASP A 173 24.22 11.94 10.81
N ASP A 174 23.66 13.04 11.33
CA ASP A 174 23.50 14.30 10.63
C ASP A 174 24.90 14.90 10.35
N ALA A 175 25.21 15.15 9.08
CA ALA A 175 26.17 16.17 8.71
C ALA A 175 25.70 16.88 7.43
N ARG A 176 25.17 18.09 7.61
CA ARG A 176 24.88 19.08 6.57
C ARG A 176 26.18 19.79 6.09
N PRO A 177 26.15 20.50 4.95
CA PRO A 177 27.23 20.56 3.96
C PRO A 177 28.25 21.68 4.20
N ILE A 178 29.47 21.50 3.68
CA ILE A 178 30.45 22.59 3.55
C ILE A 178 30.87 22.73 2.08
N HIS A 179 30.49 23.87 1.50
CA HIS A 179 30.82 24.33 0.16
C HIS A 179 32.26 24.89 0.13
N ARG A 180 33.04 24.55 -0.90
CA ARG A 180 34.06 25.37 -1.62
C ARG A 180 34.80 24.46 -2.63
N HIS A 181 34.45 24.52 -3.92
CA HIS A 181 34.99 25.36 -5.02
C HIS A 181 36.36 24.92 -5.56
N ASP A 182 36.34 24.63 -6.87
CA ASP A 182 37.39 24.68 -7.91
C ASP A 182 38.60 23.74 -7.75
N ASP A 183 39.09 23.01 -8.76
CA ASP A 183 39.29 23.36 -10.16
C ASP A 183 39.38 22.11 -11.07
N ALA A 184 39.19 22.37 -12.37
CA ALA A 184 39.60 21.59 -13.54
C ALA A 184 38.68 20.46 -14.05
N CYS A 185 37.78 20.84 -14.96
CA CYS A 185 37.55 20.03 -16.16
C CYS A 185 38.79 20.07 -17.07
N PRO A 186 39.06 19.00 -17.82
CA PRO A 186 39.30 19.19 -19.25
C PRO A 186 38.34 18.36 -20.08
N ILE A 187 37.72 19.10 -20.98
CA ILE A 187 36.94 18.64 -22.12
C ILE A 187 37.96 18.25 -23.22
N HIS A 188 37.70 17.12 -23.91
CA HIS A 188 37.93 16.94 -25.36
C HIS A 188 39.36 16.59 -25.90
N ARG A 189 39.56 15.40 -26.52
CA ARG A 189 39.45 15.12 -27.99
C ARG A 189 40.17 13.83 -28.48
N HIS A 190 39.49 13.18 -29.43
CA HIS A 190 39.90 12.41 -30.64
C HIS A 190 40.84 11.17 -30.62
N ASP A 191 40.25 10.05 -31.08
CA ASP A 191 40.62 9.14 -32.20
C ASP A 191 42.08 9.00 -32.66
N ASP A 192 42.59 7.76 -32.72
CA ASP A 192 42.78 6.98 -33.97
C ASP A 192 43.73 5.77 -33.81
N ALA A 193 43.42 4.72 -34.59
CA ALA A 193 44.28 3.63 -35.13
C ALA A 193 44.66 2.37 -34.31
N CYS A 194 44.39 1.22 -34.96
CA CYS A 194 44.85 -0.14 -34.66
C CYS A 194 46.38 -0.31 -34.66
N PRO A 195 46.87 -1.46 -34.16
CA PRO A 195 47.64 -2.30 -35.07
C PRO A 195 47.30 -3.79 -35.02
N ILE A 196 47.28 -4.34 -36.23
CA ILE A 196 47.37 -5.76 -36.58
C ILE A 196 48.77 -6.25 -36.17
N HIS A 197 48.89 -7.42 -35.54
CA HIS A 197 50.14 -8.18 -35.63
C HIS A 197 49.89 -9.67 -35.93
N ARG A 198 50.32 -10.04 -37.13
CA ARG A 198 50.55 -11.39 -37.62
C ARG A 198 52.02 -11.72 -37.35
N ARG A 199 52.30 -12.91 -36.82
CA ARG A 199 53.47 -13.73 -37.13
C ARG A 199 53.13 -15.18 -36.81
#